data_AF-A0A9P4JYK0-F1
#
_entry.id   AF-A0A9P4JYK0-F1
#
_cell.length_a   1.000
_cell.length_b   1.000
_cell.length_c   1.000
_cell.angle_alpha   90.00
_cell.angle_beta   90.00
_cell.angle_gamma   90.00
#
_symmetry.space_group_name_H-M   'P 1'
#
loop_
_entity.id
_entity.type
_entity.pdbx_description
1 polymer ?
#
loop_
_entity_poly.entity_id
_entity_poly.type
_entity_poly.pdbx_seq_one_letter_code
_entity_poly.pdbx_strand_id
1 'polypeptide(L)'
;MSITTPGDLPSKPSVYHGSCHCGTIRYSIKLTFPIVKSNDRLAKLVRVYKCNCTTCHKMAMFHCRVANPATDFILTSPSAIEEMGEYRTAEKVIGWYFCKNCGVRVFGVGGGWVQREIDGGEWGEAADEGVRKTVWATEEGPLIKRVFDGKEIEMPLHYVSVNAVTLEGVDLREWHEKGWMFYVDRRFDSKPGFRWEGPYENIVIALQD
;
A
#
# COMPACT_ATOMS: atom_id res chain seq x y z
N MET A 1 10.47 -2.71 26.36
CA MET A 1 9.09 -2.42 26.82
C MET A 1 8.87 -0.94 26.58
N SER A 2 8.10 -0.58 25.55
CA SER A 2 7.88 0.83 25.20
C SER A 2 6.45 1.18 25.57
N ILE A 3 6.33 2.09 26.51
CA ILE A 3 5.11 2.49 27.22
C ILE A 3 4.24 3.28 26.24
N THR A 4 3.07 2.74 25.90
CA THR A 4 2.01 3.48 25.20
C THR A 4 1.41 4.51 26.18
N THR A 5 1.57 5.80 25.88
CA THR A 5 0.93 6.89 26.64
C THR A 5 -0.58 6.92 26.32
N PRO A 6 -1.49 7.26 27.25
CA PRO A 6 -2.94 7.13 27.07
C PRO A 6 -3.61 8.01 25.99
N GLY A 7 -2.85 8.77 25.19
CA GLY A 7 -3.34 9.63 24.10
C GLY A 7 -3.14 9.09 22.68
N ASP A 8 -2.43 7.97 22.51
CA ASP A 8 -1.99 7.45 21.19
C ASP A 8 -2.84 6.26 20.70
N LEU A 9 -4.08 6.11 21.15
CA LEU A 9 -4.95 5.07 20.64
C LEU A 9 -5.26 5.33 19.15
N PRO A 10 -5.07 4.34 18.27
CA PRO A 10 -5.42 4.48 16.86
C PRO A 10 -6.87 4.92 16.72
N SER A 11 -7.07 6.07 16.08
CA SER A 11 -8.39 6.64 15.84
C SER A 11 -9.21 5.80 14.85
N LYS A 12 -10.52 6.06 14.76
CA LYS A 12 -11.37 5.49 13.71
C LYS A 12 -10.71 5.71 12.33
N PRO A 13 -10.72 4.72 11.42
CA PRO A 13 -10.16 4.90 10.08
C PRO A 13 -10.77 6.13 9.38
N SER A 14 -9.91 6.95 8.79
CA SER A 14 -10.29 8.09 7.96
C SER A 14 -10.10 7.74 6.49
N VAL A 15 -10.96 8.27 5.63
CA VAL A 15 -10.88 8.06 4.18
C VAL A 15 -9.92 9.07 3.56
N TYR A 16 -9.05 8.58 2.69
CA TYR A 16 -8.14 9.38 1.88
C TYR A 16 -8.36 9.03 0.41
N HIS A 17 -8.35 10.04 -0.44
CA HIS A 17 -8.42 9.88 -1.88
C HIS A 17 -7.02 9.91 -2.47
N GLY A 18 -6.85 9.25 -3.60
CA GLY A 18 -5.61 9.31 -4.36
C GLY A 18 -5.88 9.23 -5.85
N SER A 19 -4.96 9.79 -6.63
CA SER A 19 -5.07 9.83 -8.07
C SER A 19 -3.71 9.79 -8.76
N CYS A 20 -3.69 9.33 -10.01
CA CYS A 20 -2.55 9.63 -10.88
C CYS A 20 -2.58 11.12 -11.29
N HIS A 21 -1.46 11.65 -11.78
CA HIS A 21 -1.35 13.07 -12.15
C HIS A 21 -2.49 13.61 -13.05
N CYS A 22 -2.90 12.87 -14.08
CA CYS A 22 -3.97 13.29 -15.00
C CYS A 22 -5.38 12.92 -14.53
N GLY A 23 -5.53 12.35 -13.33
CA GLY A 23 -6.82 11.95 -12.76
C GLY A 23 -7.49 10.73 -13.42
N THR A 24 -6.89 10.09 -14.43
CA THR A 24 -7.47 8.89 -15.09
C THR A 24 -7.62 7.71 -14.14
N ILE A 25 -6.65 7.51 -13.25
CA ILE A 25 -6.75 6.54 -12.15
C ILE A 25 -7.12 7.31 -10.88
N ARG A 26 -8.18 6.88 -10.21
CA ARG A 26 -8.63 7.40 -8.91
C ARG A 26 -8.99 6.25 -7.99
N TYR A 27 -8.59 6.36 -6.74
CA TYR A 27 -8.84 5.35 -5.72
C TYR A 27 -9.10 6.02 -4.37
N SER A 28 -9.67 5.27 -3.44
CA SER A 28 -9.85 5.68 -2.06
C SER A 28 -9.32 4.61 -1.11
N ILE A 29 -8.73 5.03 0.00
CA ILE A 29 -8.25 4.14 1.06
C ILE A 29 -8.68 4.58 2.44
N LYS A 30 -8.81 3.63 3.36
CA LYS A 30 -9.02 3.88 4.78
C LYS A 30 -7.70 3.73 5.52
N LEU A 31 -7.28 4.80 6.20
CA LEU A 31 -6.06 4.82 7.01
C LEU A 31 -6.38 5.19 8.46
N THR A 32 -5.74 4.48 9.38
CA THR A 32 -5.81 4.73 10.81
C THR A 32 -4.49 5.33 11.29
N PHE A 33 -4.56 6.50 11.90
CA PHE A 33 -3.45 7.19 12.53
C PHE A 33 -3.72 7.41 14.04
N PRO A 34 -2.68 7.52 14.89
CA PRO A 34 -1.25 7.38 14.56
C PRO A 34 -0.86 5.96 14.12
N ILE A 35 0.23 5.83 13.34
CA ILE A 35 0.74 4.52 12.95
C ILE A 35 1.29 3.79 14.16
N VAL A 36 0.80 2.58 14.41
CA VAL A 36 1.32 1.69 15.45
C VAL A 36 2.62 1.05 14.97
N LYS A 37 3.73 1.34 15.66
CA LYS A 37 5.03 0.73 15.39
C LYS A 37 5.02 -0.73 15.80
N SER A 38 5.21 -1.63 14.85
CA SER A 38 5.29 -3.07 15.10
C SER A 38 6.26 -3.73 14.13
N ASN A 39 7.07 -4.66 14.64
CA ASN A 39 7.90 -5.54 13.83
C ASN A 39 7.20 -6.86 13.46
N ASP A 40 5.97 -7.07 13.95
CA ASP A 40 5.15 -8.21 13.56
C ASP A 40 4.72 -8.04 12.09
N ARG A 41 5.24 -8.92 11.24
CA ARG A 41 4.98 -8.92 9.81
C ARG A 41 3.56 -9.37 9.46
N LEU A 42 2.83 -9.99 10.38
CA LEU A 42 1.46 -10.48 10.20
C LEU A 42 0.40 -9.54 10.79
N ALA A 43 0.79 -8.55 11.58
CA ALA A 43 -0.13 -7.59 12.17
C ALA A 43 -0.96 -6.85 11.12
N LYS A 44 -2.29 -6.82 11.28
CA LYS A 44 -3.25 -6.08 10.45
C LYS A 44 -3.24 -4.60 10.86
N LEU A 45 -2.20 -3.90 10.44
CA LEU A 45 -1.96 -2.48 10.73
C LEU A 45 -1.65 -1.73 9.45
N VAL A 46 -1.93 -0.43 9.44
CA VAL A 46 -1.39 0.45 8.39
C VAL A 46 0.13 0.45 8.47
N ARG A 47 0.80 0.32 7.32
CA ARG A 47 2.26 0.31 7.24
C ARG A 47 2.73 1.31 6.20
N VAL A 48 3.51 2.29 6.64
CA VAL A 48 4.16 3.25 5.77
C VAL A 48 5.66 2.94 5.72
N TYR A 49 6.25 2.75 4.55
CA TYR A 49 7.67 2.43 4.46
C TYR A 49 8.33 2.73 3.12
N LYS A 50 9.67 2.75 3.12
CA LYS A 50 10.49 2.68 1.91
C LYS A 50 11.30 1.38 1.89
N CYS A 51 11.48 0.83 0.69
CA CYS A 51 12.23 -0.40 0.45
C CYS A 51 13.38 -0.10 -0.52
N ASN A 52 14.56 -0.65 -0.26
CA ASN A 52 15.77 -0.41 -1.07
C ASN A 52 16.00 -1.46 -2.19
N CYS A 53 15.06 -2.39 -2.44
CA CYS A 53 15.22 -3.31 -3.59
C CYS A 53 15.12 -2.55 -4.93
N THR A 54 15.68 -3.13 -5.99
CA THR A 54 15.71 -2.52 -7.33
C THR A 54 14.33 -2.09 -7.81
N THR A 55 13.31 -2.94 -7.63
CA THR A 55 11.93 -2.64 -8.05
C THR A 55 11.39 -1.39 -7.34
N CYS A 56 11.37 -1.39 -6.01
CA CYS A 56 10.82 -0.29 -5.21
C CYS A 56 11.61 1.00 -5.41
N HIS A 57 12.94 0.90 -5.49
CA HIS A 57 13.82 2.04 -5.69
C HIS A 57 13.62 2.68 -7.07
N LYS A 58 13.67 1.89 -8.16
CA LYS A 58 13.48 2.42 -9.54
C LYS A 58 12.06 2.94 -9.80
N MET A 59 11.06 2.41 -9.10
CA MET A 59 9.69 2.89 -9.19
C MET A 59 9.40 4.09 -8.30
N ALA A 60 10.36 4.50 -7.47
CA ALA A 60 10.19 5.51 -6.43
C ALA A 60 8.99 5.22 -5.51
N MET A 61 8.77 3.95 -5.16
CA MET A 61 7.65 3.56 -4.30
C MET A 61 7.85 4.06 -2.87
N PHE A 62 6.93 4.93 -2.45
CA PHE A 62 6.70 5.24 -1.03
C PHE A 62 5.51 4.39 -0.59
N HIS A 63 5.75 3.24 0.02
CA HIS A 63 4.67 2.31 0.34
C HIS A 63 3.78 2.87 1.45
N CYS A 64 2.47 2.87 1.20
CA CYS A 64 1.44 2.97 2.23
C CYS A 64 0.49 1.78 2.06
N ARG A 65 0.55 0.84 3.00
CA ARG A 65 -0.28 -0.37 3.03
C ARG A 65 -1.41 -0.20 4.02
N VAL A 66 -2.61 -0.57 3.61
CA VAL A 66 -3.81 -0.60 4.45
C VAL A 66 -3.81 -1.82 5.37
N ALA A 67 -4.59 -1.74 6.45
CA ALA A 67 -4.69 -2.83 7.43
C ALA A 67 -5.47 -4.03 6.88
N ASN A 68 -6.56 -3.78 6.15
CA ASN A 68 -7.37 -4.80 5.50
C ASN A 68 -7.52 -4.51 3.98
N PRO A 69 -6.73 -5.18 3.12
CA PRO A 69 -6.80 -4.97 1.67
C PRO A 69 -8.18 -5.18 1.03
N ALA A 70 -9.03 -6.03 1.63
CA ALA A 70 -10.36 -6.33 1.12
C ALA A 70 -11.36 -5.17 1.30
N THR A 71 -11.22 -4.40 2.39
CA THR A 71 -12.24 -3.45 2.85
C THR A 71 -11.75 -2.01 2.91
N ASP A 72 -10.43 -1.80 2.92
CA ASP A 72 -9.82 -0.49 3.16
C ASP A 72 -9.24 0.11 1.88
N PHE A 73 -9.49 -0.49 0.71
CA PHE A 73 -9.10 0.04 -0.60
C PHE A 73 -10.21 -0.18 -1.62
N ILE A 74 -10.49 0.85 -2.41
CA ILE A 74 -11.32 0.77 -3.61
C ILE A 74 -10.68 1.56 -4.75
N LEU A 75 -10.85 1.07 -5.97
CA LEU A 75 -10.54 1.78 -7.21
C LEU A 75 -11.87 2.28 -7.81
N THR A 76 -11.96 3.60 -7.97
CA THR A 76 -13.17 4.29 -8.46
C THR A 76 -13.07 4.68 -9.93
N SER A 77 -11.85 4.69 -10.49
CA SER A 77 -11.60 4.87 -11.91
C SER A 77 -10.22 4.30 -12.25
N PRO A 78 -10.03 3.64 -13.41
CA PRO A 78 -10.99 3.40 -14.50
C PRO A 78 -12.03 2.32 -14.20
N SER A 79 -12.99 2.12 -15.13
CA SER A 79 -14.05 1.12 -15.04
C SER A 79 -13.59 -0.30 -15.35
N ALA A 80 -12.53 -0.46 -16.14
CA ALA A 80 -11.90 -1.76 -16.39
C ALA A 80 -10.43 -1.73 -15.96
N ILE A 81 -9.96 -2.81 -15.31
CA ILE A 81 -8.59 -2.89 -14.79
C ILE A 81 -7.55 -2.82 -15.92
N GLU A 82 -7.91 -3.33 -17.10
CA GLU A 82 -7.09 -3.38 -18.30
C GLU A 82 -6.81 -1.99 -18.89
N GLU A 83 -7.56 -0.97 -18.51
CA GLU A 83 -7.29 0.42 -18.89
C GLU A 83 -6.04 0.96 -18.16
N MET A 84 -5.66 0.37 -17.03
CA MET A 84 -4.39 0.64 -16.36
C MET A 84 -3.26 -0.19 -16.98
N GLY A 85 -2.04 0.33 -16.88
CA GLY A 85 -0.84 -0.46 -17.15
C GLY A 85 -0.52 -1.34 -15.95
N GLU A 86 -0.11 -2.58 -16.19
CA GLU A 86 0.37 -3.50 -15.15
C GLU A 86 1.80 -3.91 -15.46
N TYR A 87 2.66 -3.89 -14.44
CA TYR A 87 3.99 -4.46 -14.51
C TYR A 87 4.21 -5.45 -13.37
N ARG A 88 4.61 -6.68 -13.70
CA ARG A 88 4.87 -7.74 -12.72
C ARG A 88 6.36 -8.08 -12.68
N THR A 89 6.93 -8.10 -11.48
CA THR A 89 8.36 -8.41 -11.26
C THR A 89 8.57 -9.79 -10.65
N ALA A 90 9.76 -10.37 -10.85
CA ALA A 90 10.20 -11.61 -10.19
C ALA A 90 9.17 -12.75 -10.34
N GLU A 91 8.65 -13.26 -9.22
CA GLU A 91 7.65 -14.34 -9.13
C GLU A 91 6.28 -13.96 -9.73
N LYS A 92 6.12 -12.73 -10.23
CA LYS A 92 4.89 -12.19 -10.83
C LYS A 92 3.68 -12.20 -9.89
N VAL A 93 3.95 -12.16 -8.58
CA VAL A 93 2.96 -12.19 -7.50
C VAL A 93 2.24 -10.85 -7.34
N ILE A 94 2.98 -9.73 -7.44
CA ILE A 94 2.43 -8.37 -7.30
C ILE A 94 2.36 -7.70 -8.67
N GLY A 95 1.17 -7.21 -9.03
CA GLY A 95 0.95 -6.29 -10.15
C GLY A 95 1.19 -4.85 -9.69
N TRP A 96 2.18 -4.18 -10.27
CA TRP A 96 2.44 -2.76 -10.07
C TRP A 96 1.67 -1.95 -11.11
N TYR A 97 0.61 -1.27 -10.69
CA TYR A 97 -0.30 -0.55 -11.59
C TYR A 97 0.14 0.89 -11.81
N PHE A 98 0.04 1.32 -13.07
CA PHE A 98 0.41 2.66 -13.50
C PHE A 98 -0.55 3.22 -14.53
N CYS A 99 -0.63 4.55 -14.60
CA CYS A 99 -1.42 5.23 -15.61
C CYS A 99 -0.71 5.15 -16.97
N LYS A 100 -1.37 4.60 -17.99
CA LYS A 100 -0.84 4.57 -19.37
C LYS A 100 -0.69 5.97 -19.97
N ASN A 101 -1.45 6.95 -19.48
CA ASN A 101 -1.44 8.31 -20.00
C ASN A 101 -0.32 9.19 -19.41
N CYS A 102 -0.14 9.18 -18.08
CA CYS A 102 0.87 10.03 -17.41
C CYS A 102 2.05 9.27 -16.80
N GLY A 103 2.09 7.93 -16.88
CA GLY A 103 3.21 7.11 -16.37
C GLY A 103 3.28 6.96 -14.84
N VAL A 104 2.43 7.64 -14.08
CA VAL A 104 2.42 7.59 -12.61
C VAL A 104 2.04 6.19 -12.12
N ARG A 105 2.87 5.63 -11.23
CA ARG A 105 2.62 4.38 -10.50
C ARG A 105 1.86 4.68 -9.21
N VAL A 106 0.63 4.18 -9.13
CA VAL A 106 -0.34 4.54 -8.09
C VAL A 106 -0.38 3.52 -6.95
N PHE A 107 -0.31 2.22 -7.26
CA PHE A 107 -0.38 1.17 -6.25
C PHE A 107 0.14 -0.16 -6.79
N GLY A 108 0.43 -1.08 -5.87
CA GLY A 108 0.65 -2.49 -6.17
C GLY A 108 -0.43 -3.36 -5.53
N VAL A 109 -0.93 -4.35 -6.26
CA VAL A 109 -1.90 -5.33 -5.77
C VAL A 109 -1.36 -6.75 -5.94
N GLY A 110 -1.51 -7.57 -4.90
CA GLY A 110 -1.36 -9.01 -4.95
C GLY A 110 -2.66 -9.65 -4.48
N GLY A 111 -3.16 -10.61 -5.25
CA GLY A 111 -4.51 -11.16 -5.09
C GLY A 111 -5.30 -11.01 -6.38
N GLY A 112 -6.63 -10.98 -6.26
CA GLY A 112 -7.57 -10.75 -7.35
C GLY A 112 -8.23 -9.37 -7.30
N TRP A 113 -8.88 -9.02 -8.41
CA TRP A 113 -9.78 -7.87 -8.51
C TRP A 113 -11.21 -8.37 -8.50
N VAL A 114 -12.08 -7.70 -7.75
CA VAL A 114 -13.49 -8.04 -7.66
C VAL A 114 -14.35 -6.78 -7.68
N GLN A 115 -15.46 -6.81 -8.42
CA GLN A 115 -16.43 -5.72 -8.38
C GLN A 115 -17.31 -5.84 -7.12
N ARG A 116 -17.56 -4.69 -6.48
CA ARG A 116 -18.43 -4.60 -5.31
C ARG A 116 -19.35 -3.38 -5.48
N GLU A 117 -20.59 -3.53 -5.03
CA GLU A 117 -21.45 -2.38 -4.82
C GLU A 117 -21.16 -1.77 -3.44
N ILE A 118 -20.95 -0.47 -3.42
CA ILE A 118 -20.72 0.30 -2.20
C ILE A 118 -21.73 1.43 -2.09
N ASP A 119 -21.94 1.93 -0.88
CA ASP A 119 -22.56 3.23 -0.65
C ASP A 119 -21.47 4.32 -0.76
N GLY A 120 -21.67 5.33 -1.61
CA GLY A 120 -20.69 6.41 -1.80
C GLY A 120 -20.38 7.19 -0.51
N GLY A 121 -21.37 7.33 0.39
CA GLY A 121 -21.21 8.01 1.66
C GLY A 121 -20.18 7.35 2.59
N GLU A 122 -20.00 6.02 2.50
CA GLU A 122 -19.00 5.29 3.30
C GLU A 122 -17.54 5.66 2.96
N TRP A 123 -17.34 6.30 1.81
CA TRP A 123 -16.03 6.66 1.28
C TRP A 123 -15.81 8.18 1.20
N GLY A 124 -16.54 8.94 2.02
CA GLY A 124 -16.30 10.37 2.22
C GLY A 124 -16.92 11.28 1.16
N GLU A 125 -17.69 10.73 0.22
CA GLU A 125 -18.43 11.51 -0.78
C GLU A 125 -19.85 11.80 -0.25
N ALA A 126 -20.00 12.85 0.57
CA ALA A 126 -21.29 13.20 1.18
C ALA A 126 -22.41 13.47 0.17
N ALA A 127 -22.06 13.93 -1.04
CA ALA A 127 -23.01 14.09 -2.14
C ALA A 127 -23.56 12.76 -2.67
N ASP A 128 -22.93 11.65 -2.33
CA ASP A 128 -23.24 10.30 -2.79
C ASP A 128 -23.76 9.39 -1.66
N GLU A 129 -24.17 9.95 -0.52
CA GLU A 129 -24.80 9.19 0.55
C GLU A 129 -26.10 8.54 0.05
N GLY A 130 -26.21 7.22 0.20
CA GLY A 130 -27.32 6.43 -0.33
C GLY A 130 -27.23 6.11 -1.83
N VAL A 131 -26.21 6.63 -2.53
CA VAL A 131 -25.97 6.32 -3.95
C VAL A 131 -25.12 5.06 -4.05
N ARG A 132 -25.68 4.01 -4.66
CA ARG A 132 -24.97 2.76 -4.93
C ARG A 132 -24.04 2.93 -6.13
N LYS A 133 -22.75 2.64 -5.93
CA LYS A 133 -21.74 2.66 -6.99
C LYS A 133 -21.07 1.29 -7.09
N THR A 134 -20.85 0.82 -8.32
CA THR A 134 -20.01 -0.35 -8.58
C THR A 134 -18.57 0.10 -8.68
N VAL A 135 -17.71 -0.42 -7.80
CA VAL A 135 -16.28 -0.13 -7.76
C VAL A 135 -15.48 -1.41 -7.82
N TRP A 136 -14.18 -1.28 -8.08
CA TRP A 136 -13.25 -2.40 -7.96
C TRP A 136 -12.65 -2.42 -6.55
N ALA A 137 -12.72 -3.57 -5.89
CA ALA A 137 -12.00 -3.90 -4.67
C ALA A 137 -10.99 -5.02 -4.96
N THR A 138 -10.24 -5.42 -3.94
CA THR A 138 -9.30 -6.55 -4.06
C THR A 138 -9.75 -7.74 -3.22
N GLU A 139 -9.40 -8.94 -3.66
CA GLU A 139 -9.70 -10.18 -2.95
C GLU A 139 -8.48 -11.08 -2.84
N GLU A 140 -8.60 -12.08 -1.97
CA GLU A 140 -7.55 -13.08 -1.75
C GLU A 140 -7.26 -13.84 -3.05
N GLY A 141 -5.97 -13.97 -3.36
CA GLY A 141 -5.49 -14.81 -4.44
C GLY A 141 -5.07 -16.21 -3.96
N PRO A 142 -4.25 -16.90 -4.75
CA PRO A 142 -3.71 -18.21 -4.39
C PRO A 142 -2.96 -18.20 -3.05
N LEU A 143 -2.92 -19.36 -2.40
CA LEU A 143 -2.08 -19.57 -1.22
C LEU A 143 -0.60 -19.43 -1.60
N ILE A 144 0.14 -18.74 -0.74
CA ILE A 144 1.59 -18.59 -0.85
C ILE A 144 2.26 -19.03 0.43
N LYS A 145 3.42 -19.65 0.27
CA LYS A 145 4.30 -20.03 1.37
C LYS A 145 5.23 -18.87 1.68
N ARG A 146 5.28 -18.47 2.95
CA ARG A 146 6.22 -17.47 3.44
C ARG A 146 6.86 -17.93 4.73
N VAL A 147 8.16 -17.68 4.83
CA VAL A 147 8.90 -17.91 6.08
C VAL A 147 8.89 -16.64 6.91
N PHE A 148 8.31 -16.74 8.11
CA PHE A 148 8.32 -15.71 9.16
C PHE A 148 9.03 -16.28 10.38
N ASP A 149 10.09 -15.61 10.84
CA ASP A 149 10.88 -16.02 12.01
C ASP A 149 11.28 -17.51 12.01
N GLY A 150 11.71 -18.00 10.85
CA GLY A 150 12.12 -19.39 10.64
C GLY A 150 10.97 -20.41 10.49
N LYS A 151 9.72 -19.98 10.61
CA LYS A 151 8.54 -20.83 10.43
C LYS A 151 7.91 -20.61 9.06
N GLU A 152 7.67 -21.69 8.33
CA GLU A 152 6.87 -21.66 7.11
C GLU A 152 5.40 -21.50 7.47
N ILE A 153 4.75 -20.51 6.88
CA ILE A 153 3.33 -20.22 7.01
C ILE A 153 2.75 -20.18 5.60
N GLU A 154 1.64 -20.88 5.41
CA GLU A 154 0.84 -20.81 4.20
C GLU A 154 -0.33 -19.86 4.44
N MET A 155 -0.49 -18.88 3.57
CA MET A 155 -1.54 -17.88 3.70
C MET A 155 -1.99 -17.37 2.31
N PRO A 156 -3.25 -16.91 2.17
CA PRO A 156 -3.70 -16.32 0.93
C PRO A 156 -2.87 -15.08 0.57
N LEU A 157 -2.52 -14.94 -0.70
CA LEU A 157 -1.95 -13.71 -1.21
C LEU A 157 -3.00 -12.62 -1.18
N HIS A 158 -2.89 -11.69 -0.23
CA HIS A 158 -3.67 -10.46 -0.27
C HIS A 158 -2.81 -9.26 0.12
N TYR A 159 -2.61 -8.37 -0.83
CA TYR A 159 -1.68 -7.27 -0.72
C TYR A 159 -2.24 -6.06 -1.47
N VAL A 160 -2.32 -4.93 -0.78
CA VAL A 160 -2.50 -3.61 -1.40
C VAL A 160 -1.49 -2.67 -0.77
N SER A 161 -0.75 -1.96 -1.61
CA SER A 161 0.12 -0.85 -1.22
C SER A 161 -0.04 0.28 -2.21
N VAL A 162 -0.57 1.41 -1.76
CA VAL A 162 -0.55 2.64 -2.56
C VAL A 162 0.84 3.26 -2.52
N ASN A 163 1.14 4.07 -3.54
CA ASN A 163 2.25 4.98 -3.53
C ASN A 163 1.81 6.24 -2.76
N ALA A 164 2.37 6.51 -1.59
CA ALA A 164 1.92 7.58 -0.71
C ALA A 164 1.96 8.96 -1.39
N VAL A 165 2.84 9.16 -2.37
CA VAL A 165 2.94 10.41 -3.16
C VAL A 165 1.76 10.63 -4.12
N THR A 166 0.88 9.65 -4.31
CA THR A 166 -0.35 9.78 -5.12
C THR A 166 -1.59 9.97 -4.24
N LEU A 167 -1.43 10.13 -2.93
CA LEU A 167 -2.52 10.50 -2.04
C LEU A 167 -2.72 12.02 -2.05
N GLU A 168 -3.98 12.43 -2.05
CA GLU A 168 -4.37 13.83 -1.99
C GLU A 168 -4.42 14.32 -0.54
N GLY A 169 -3.99 15.57 -0.31
CA GLY A 169 -4.13 16.22 0.99
C GLY A 169 -3.25 15.67 2.12
N VAL A 170 -2.22 14.86 1.82
CA VAL A 170 -1.27 14.35 2.82
C VAL A 170 0.06 15.11 2.78
N ASP A 171 0.64 15.38 3.96
CA ASP A 171 2.02 15.85 4.07
C ASP A 171 2.94 14.70 4.48
N LEU A 172 3.72 14.19 3.52
CA LEU A 172 4.64 13.08 3.78
C LEU A 172 5.82 13.47 4.67
N ARG A 173 6.12 14.77 4.82
CA ARG A 173 7.12 15.26 5.79
C ARG A 173 6.62 15.05 7.21
N GLU A 174 5.34 15.34 7.45
CA GLU A 174 4.69 15.09 8.74
C GLU A 174 4.79 13.61 9.13
N TRP A 175 4.56 12.69 8.19
CA TRP A 175 4.67 11.25 8.45
C TRP A 175 6.10 10.84 8.83
N HIS A 176 7.10 11.45 8.19
CA HIS A 176 8.50 11.26 8.53
C HIS A 176 8.85 11.83 9.91
N GLU A 177 8.47 13.08 10.20
CA GLU A 177 8.74 13.77 11.46
C GLU A 177 8.05 13.10 12.66
N LYS A 178 6.84 12.57 12.46
CA LYS A 178 6.13 11.78 13.48
C LYS A 178 6.68 10.35 13.62
N GLY A 179 7.64 9.96 12.78
CA GLY A 179 8.25 8.63 12.79
C GLY A 179 7.25 7.52 12.47
N TRP A 180 6.26 7.79 11.62
CA TRP A 180 5.22 6.85 11.21
C TRP A 180 5.66 5.91 10.09
N MET A 181 6.85 6.14 9.54
CA MET A 181 7.41 5.30 8.49
C MET A 181 8.59 4.46 8.99
N PHE A 182 8.78 3.30 8.37
CA PHE A 182 9.95 2.46 8.55
C PHE A 182 10.66 2.19 7.22
N TYR A 183 11.78 1.50 7.31
CA TYR A 183 12.61 1.14 6.17
C TYR A 183 12.80 -0.37 6.15
N VAL A 184 12.85 -0.91 4.94
CA VAL A 184 13.02 -2.34 4.69
C VAL A 184 14.26 -2.55 3.83
N ASP A 185 15.16 -3.40 4.32
CA ASP A 185 16.27 -3.90 3.51
C ASP A 185 15.84 -5.14 2.73
N ARG A 186 15.89 -5.03 1.42
CA ARG A 186 15.68 -6.10 0.44
C ARG A 186 16.77 -6.06 -0.63
N ARG A 187 17.93 -5.47 -0.33
CA ARG A 187 19.08 -5.43 -1.23
C ARG A 187 19.68 -6.83 -1.42
N PHE A 188 19.71 -7.60 -0.33
CA PHE A 188 20.15 -8.99 -0.30
C PHE A 188 19.01 -9.87 0.24
N ASP A 189 19.07 -11.19 0.03
CA ASP A 189 18.04 -12.11 0.55
C ASP A 189 18.08 -12.25 2.10
N SER A 190 19.00 -11.54 2.75
CA SER A 190 18.92 -11.26 4.19
C SER A 190 17.69 -10.39 4.45
N LYS A 191 16.74 -10.89 5.23
CA LYS A 191 15.48 -10.19 5.57
C LYS A 191 15.56 -9.59 6.98
N PRO A 192 16.36 -8.54 7.26
CA PRO A 192 16.36 -7.96 8.60
C PRO A 192 14.96 -7.46 8.98
N GLY A 193 14.75 -7.27 10.28
CA GLY A 193 13.54 -6.63 10.81
C GLY A 193 13.33 -5.22 10.25
N PHE A 194 12.19 -4.60 10.55
CA PHE A 194 11.94 -3.22 10.15
C PHE A 194 12.85 -2.27 10.94
N ARG A 195 13.37 -1.23 10.28
CA ARG A 195 14.14 -0.14 10.91
C ARG A 195 13.31 1.14 10.91
N TRP A 196 13.17 1.80 12.05
CA TRP A 196 12.30 2.97 12.20
C TRP A 196 13.07 4.28 12.22
N GLU A 197 14.39 4.23 12.39
CA GLU A 197 15.25 5.38 12.66
C GLU A 197 15.81 6.03 11.38
N GLY A 198 15.81 5.32 10.25
CA GLY A 198 16.34 5.85 8.99
C GLY A 198 16.52 4.80 7.88
N PRO A 199 16.84 5.24 6.65
CA PRO A 199 17.00 4.36 5.50
C PRO A 199 18.19 3.41 5.65
N TYR A 200 18.10 2.29 4.94
CA TYR A 200 19.25 1.43 4.65
C TYR A 200 20.05 2.03 3.50
N GLU A 201 21.30 1.61 3.34
CA GLU A 201 22.08 1.93 2.14
C GLU A 201 21.30 1.53 0.89
N ASN A 202 21.29 2.43 -0.09
CA ASN A 202 20.64 2.15 -1.37
C ASN A 202 21.39 1.04 -2.11
N ILE A 203 20.66 0.28 -2.92
CA ILE A 203 21.30 -0.57 -3.90
C ILE A 203 22.03 0.32 -4.91
N VAL A 204 23.34 0.17 -5.04
CA VAL A 204 24.10 0.82 -6.12
C VAL A 204 23.74 0.05 -7.39
N ILE A 205 22.83 0.62 -8.19
CA ILE A 205 22.42 0.03 -9.46
C ILE A 205 23.50 0.39 -10.47
N ALA A 206 24.52 -0.46 -10.59
CA ALA A 206 25.39 -0.41 -11.76
C ALA A 206 24.58 -0.85 -13.00
N LEU A 207 24.81 -0.19 -14.14
CA LEU A 207 24.41 -0.77 -15.42
C LEU A 207 25.16 -2.10 -15.54
N GLN A 208 24.43 -3.19 -15.79
CA GLN A 208 25.07 -4.39 -16.28
C GLN A 208 25.39 -4.09 -17.74
N ASP A 209 26.68 -3.93 -18.04
CA ASP A 209 27.20 -3.78 -19.40
C ASP A 209 26.89 -5.03 -20.25
#